data_AF-A0L3S3-F1
#
_entry.id   AF-A0L3S3-F1
#
_cell.length_a   1.000
_cell.length_b   1.000
_cell.length_c   1.000
_cell.angle_alpha   90.00
_cell.angle_beta   90.00
_cell.angle_gamma   90.00
#
_symmetry.space_group_name_H-M   'P 1'
#
loop_
_entity.id
_entity.type
_entity.pdbx_description
1 polymer ?
#
loop_
_entity_poly.entity_id
_entity_poly.type
_entity_poly.pdbx_seq_one_letter_code
_entity_poly.pdbx_strand_id
1 'polypeptide(L)'
;MEHHIRELKRILDALEAPDGMDSAKIHTLELEMKQVESAIVESAKLPWPEAQRKKWGDRLDEQVRRMPSIQARLLQERGRISAQLMNENRRVKRMRDDRASVAVNNRVIGRTA
;
A
#
# COMPACT_ATOMS: atom_id res chain seq x y z
N MET A 1 15.16 -20.25 4.31
CA MET A 1 14.54 -20.25 2.96
C MET A 1 13.04 -20.61 2.98
N GLU A 2 12.61 -21.82 3.34
CA GLU A 2 11.19 -22.22 3.24
C GLU A 2 10.23 -21.36 4.07
N HIS A 3 10.66 -20.92 5.25
CA HIS A 3 9.89 -19.98 6.07
C HIS A 3 9.68 -18.64 5.34
N HIS A 4 10.74 -18.02 4.83
CA HIS A 4 10.65 -16.74 4.11
C HIS A 4 9.83 -16.82 2.82
N ILE A 5 9.89 -17.93 2.07
CA ILE A 5 9.01 -18.11 0.90
C ILE A 5 7.54 -18.18 1.33
N ARG A 6 7.23 -18.81 2.47
CA ARG A 6 5.86 -18.82 3.02
C ARG A 6 5.41 -17.43 3.48
N GLU A 7 6.31 -16.67 4.11
CA GLU A 7 6.02 -15.28 4.49
C GLU A 7 5.77 -14.39 3.28
N LEU A 8 6.60 -14.51 2.24
CA LEU A 8 6.41 -13.79 0.98
C LEU A 8 5.04 -14.12 0.38
N LYS A 9 4.67 -15.40 0.32
CA LYS A 9 3.35 -15.82 -0.16
C LYS A 9 2.22 -15.16 0.63
N ARG A 10 2.28 -15.17 1.97
CA ARG A 10 1.27 -14.53 2.84
C ARG A 10 1.11 -13.04 2.52
N ILE A 11 2.22 -12.33 2.34
CA ILE A 11 2.22 -10.90 2.03
C ILE A 11 1.63 -10.66 0.64
N LEU A 12 2.05 -11.44 -0.36
CA LEU A 12 1.52 -11.36 -1.72
C LEU A 12 0.02 -11.66 -1.78
N ASP A 13 -0.47 -12.66 -1.04
CA ASP A 13 -1.90 -12.97 -0.95
C ASP A 13 -2.69 -11.79 -0.37
N ALA A 14 -2.16 -11.13 0.66
CA ALA A 14 -2.78 -9.94 1.26
C ALA A 14 -2.78 -8.74 0.31
N LEU A 15 -1.69 -8.52 -0.44
CA LEU A 15 -1.58 -7.43 -1.41
C LEU A 15 -2.37 -7.69 -2.70
N GLU A 16 -2.66 -8.95 -3.02
CA GLU A 16 -3.50 -9.31 -4.16
C GLU A 16 -4.96 -8.92 -3.91
N ALA A 17 -5.47 -9.03 -2.68
CA ALA A 17 -6.81 -8.59 -2.32
C ALA A 17 -6.78 -7.43 -1.29
N PRO A 18 -6.34 -6.22 -1.71
CA PRO A 18 -6.19 -5.08 -0.81
C PRO A 18 -7.53 -4.42 -0.45
N ASP A 19 -8.67 -4.99 -0.85
CA ASP A 19 -9.99 -4.39 -0.69
C ASP A 19 -10.26 -4.03 0.78
N GLY A 20 -10.52 -2.73 1.02
CA GLY A 20 -10.76 -2.21 2.36
C GLY A 20 -9.51 -1.99 3.21
N MET A 21 -8.30 -2.20 2.69
CA MET A 21 -7.08 -1.78 3.38
C MET A 21 -6.87 -0.27 3.28
N ASP A 22 -6.47 0.33 4.39
CA ASP A 22 -5.99 1.70 4.40
C ASP A 22 -4.56 1.80 3.86
N SER A 23 -4.14 3.05 3.57
CA SER A 23 -2.81 3.33 3.03
C SER A 23 -1.68 2.93 3.99
N ALA A 24 -1.91 2.95 5.30
CA ALA A 24 -0.88 2.65 6.28
C ALA A 24 -0.57 1.15 6.28
N LYS A 25 -1.61 0.31 6.23
CA LYS A 25 -1.51 -1.15 6.18
C LYS A 25 -0.88 -1.63 4.87
N ILE A 26 -1.24 -1.01 3.74
CA ILE A 26 -0.57 -1.27 2.45
C ILE A 26 0.93 -0.96 2.57
N HIS A 27 1.28 0.21 3.12
CA HIS A 27 2.67 0.60 3.29
C HIS A 27 3.45 -0.35 4.22
N THR A 28 2.84 -0.80 5.32
CA THR A 28 3.44 -1.79 6.22
C THR A 28 3.72 -3.10 5.51
N LEU A 29 2.76 -3.62 4.73
CA LEU A 29 2.95 -4.86 3.96
C LEU A 29 4.05 -4.73 2.91
N GLU A 30 4.21 -3.57 2.27
CA GLU A 30 5.32 -3.32 1.35
C GLU A 30 6.68 -3.27 2.03
N LEU A 31 6.75 -2.74 3.26
CA LEU A 31 7.97 -2.76 4.07
C LEU A 31 8.32 -4.19 4.51
N GLU A 32 7.33 -4.96 4.96
CA GLU A 32 7.48 -6.38 5.28
C GLU A 32 7.98 -7.18 4.06
N MET A 33 7.40 -6.92 2.87
CA MET A 33 7.80 -7.57 1.63
C MET A 33 9.30 -7.36 1.34
N LYS A 34 9.79 -6.12 1.44
CA LYS A 34 11.21 -5.79 1.21
C LYS A 34 12.15 -6.47 2.20
N GLN A 35 11.73 -6.59 3.45
CA GLN A 35 12.51 -7.30 4.49
C GLN A 35 12.60 -8.79 4.17
N VAL A 36 11.48 -9.41 3.78
CA VAL A 36 11.44 -10.82 3.39
C VAL A 36 12.25 -11.07 2.12
N GLU A 37 12.16 -10.20 1.11
CA GLU A 37 12.98 -10.27 -0.10
C GLU A 37 14.48 -10.25 0.24
N SER A 38 14.91 -9.37 1.13
CA SER A 38 16.30 -9.32 1.60
C SER A 38 16.70 -10.63 2.31
N ALA A 39 15.83 -11.16 3.18
CA ALA A 39 16.08 -12.42 3.88
C ALA A 39 16.15 -13.64 2.93
N ILE A 40 15.38 -13.62 1.84
CA ILE A 40 15.44 -14.62 0.76
C ILE A 40 16.78 -14.53 0.03
N VAL A 41 17.24 -13.33 -0.33
CA VAL A 41 18.55 -13.12 -0.97
C VAL A 41 19.69 -13.62 -0.09
N GLU A 42 19.69 -13.29 1.20
CA GLU A 42 20.70 -13.79 2.13
C GLU A 42 20.62 -15.31 2.32
N SER A 43 19.40 -15.85 2.43
CA SER A 43 19.20 -17.30 2.49
C SER A 43 19.71 -18.00 1.23
N ALA A 44 19.56 -17.40 0.05
CA ALA A 44 19.98 -18.00 -1.22
C ALA A 44 21.51 -18.13 -1.34
N LYS A 45 22.29 -17.35 -0.60
CA LYS A 45 23.76 -17.43 -0.56
C LYS A 45 24.28 -18.63 0.23
N LEU A 46 23.45 -19.26 1.05
CA LEU A 46 23.85 -20.41 1.87
C LEU A 46 24.09 -21.66 0.99
N PRO A 47 25.05 -22.53 1.36
CA PRO A 47 25.41 -23.70 0.58
C PRO A 47 24.37 -24.82 0.75
N TRP A 48 23.30 -24.74 -0.05
CA TRP A 48 22.21 -25.72 -0.01
C TRP A 48 22.45 -26.91 -0.97
N PRO A 49 21.97 -28.11 -0.59
CA PRO A 49 21.83 -29.24 -1.51
C PRO A 49 21.05 -28.85 -2.77
N GLU A 50 21.46 -29.36 -3.93
CA GLU A 50 20.86 -29.01 -5.23
C GLU A 50 19.36 -29.32 -5.30
N ALA A 51 18.93 -30.44 -4.71
CA ALA A 51 17.51 -30.78 -4.58
C ALA A 51 16.70 -29.73 -3.80
N GLN A 52 17.29 -29.14 -2.76
CA GLN A 52 16.64 -28.09 -1.96
C GLN A 52 16.65 -26.75 -2.70
N ARG A 53 17.75 -26.41 -3.39
CA ARG A 53 17.82 -25.21 -4.24
C ARG A 53 16.75 -25.23 -5.32
N LYS A 54 16.63 -26.35 -6.04
CA LYS A 54 15.61 -26.51 -7.08
C LYS A 54 14.20 -26.36 -6.51
N LYS A 55 13.88 -27.09 -5.44
CA LYS A 55 12.57 -27.02 -4.78
C LYS A 55 12.19 -25.60 -4.33
N TRP A 56 13.12 -24.85 -3.75
CA TRP A 56 12.85 -23.49 -3.30
C TRP A 56 12.87 -22.46 -4.43
N GLY A 57 13.72 -22.66 -5.44
CA GLY A 57 13.73 -21.88 -6.67
C GLY A 57 12.38 -21.94 -7.38
N ASP A 58 11.86 -23.15 -7.62
CA ASP A 58 10.56 -23.35 -8.28
C ASP A 58 9.41 -22.66 -7.52
N ARG A 59 9.43 -22.72 -6.19
CA ARG A 59 8.43 -22.06 -5.33
C ARG A 59 8.59 -20.53 -5.31
N LEU A 60 9.82 -20.03 -5.35
CA LEU A 60 10.09 -18.60 -5.41
C LEU A 60 9.66 -18.04 -6.77
N ASP A 61 9.96 -18.74 -7.86
CA ASP A 61 9.55 -18.37 -9.22
C ASP A 61 8.03 -18.25 -9.35
N GLU A 62 7.28 -19.16 -8.71
CA GLU A 62 5.82 -19.06 -8.64
C GLU A 62 5.37 -17.74 -8.00
N GLN A 63 6.02 -17.31 -6.91
CA GLN A 63 5.69 -16.04 -6.25
C GLN A 63 6.12 -14.83 -7.10
N VAL A 64 7.29 -14.88 -7.73
CA VAL A 64 7.79 -13.81 -8.61
C VAL A 64 6.85 -13.59 -9.80
N ARG A 65 6.30 -14.65 -10.38
CA ARG A 65 5.31 -14.56 -11.47
C ARG A 65 4.02 -13.83 -11.07
N ARG A 66 3.67 -13.82 -9.78
CA ARG A 66 2.50 -13.11 -9.24
C ARG A 66 2.77 -11.63 -8.98
N MET A 67 4.02 -11.18 -8.90
CA MET A 67 4.35 -9.79 -8.60
C MET A 67 3.73 -8.77 -9.57
N PRO A 68 3.72 -8.98 -10.91
CA PRO A 68 3.17 -7.99 -11.83
C PRO A 68 1.68 -7.71 -11.61
N SER A 69 0.85 -8.74 -11.36
CA SER A 69 -0.58 -8.55 -11.10
C SER A 69 -0.82 -7.82 -9.78
N ILE A 70 -0.03 -8.13 -8.75
CA ILE A 70 -0.10 -7.49 -7.43
C ILE A 70 0.33 -6.02 -7.54
N GLN A 71 1.41 -5.72 -8.25
CA GLN A 71 1.86 -4.35 -8.49
C GLN A 71 0.79 -3.52 -9.22
N ALA A 72 0.11 -4.10 -10.21
CA ALA A 72 -0.99 -3.45 -10.91
C ALA A 72 -2.17 -3.13 -9.97
N ARG A 73 -2.56 -4.07 -9.10
CA ARG A 73 -3.63 -3.84 -8.10
C ARG A 73 -3.25 -2.78 -7.07
N LEU A 74 -2.02 -2.79 -6.57
CA LEU A 74 -1.53 -1.77 -5.64
C LEU A 74 -1.51 -0.37 -6.26
N LEU A 75 -1.13 -0.26 -7.53
CA LEU A 75 -1.18 1.00 -8.26
C LEU A 75 -2.62 1.52 -8.39
N GLN A 76 -3.58 0.65 -8.70
CA GLN A 76 -5.00 1.00 -8.76
C GLN A 76 -5.52 1.51 -7.41
N GLU A 77 -5.21 0.79 -6.32
CA GLU A 77 -5.63 1.20 -4.98
C GLU A 77 -5.02 2.53 -4.53
N ARG A 78 -3.73 2.75 -4.82
CA ARG A 78 -3.08 4.05 -4.58
C ARG A 78 -3.75 5.17 -5.36
N GLY A 79 -4.17 4.91 -6.60
CA GLY A 79 -4.98 5.84 -7.39
C GLY A 79 -6.32 6.15 -6.73
N ARG A 80 -7.04 5.12 -6.26
CA ARG A 80 -8.31 5.26 -5.54
C ARG A 80 -8.16 6.09 -4.26
N ILE A 81 -7.18 5.77 -3.42
CA ILE A 81 -6.90 6.49 -2.17
C ILE A 81 -6.54 7.96 -2.47
N SER A 82 -5.70 8.20 -3.46
CA SER A 82 -5.32 9.56 -3.87
C SER A 82 -6.53 10.37 -4.31
N ALA A 83 -7.44 9.77 -5.09
CA ALA A 83 -8.68 10.42 -5.51
C ALA A 83 -9.60 10.74 -4.33
N GLN A 84 -9.73 9.82 -3.36
CA GLN A 84 -10.48 10.05 -2.12
C GLN A 84 -9.91 11.23 -1.32
N LEU A 85 -8.58 11.28 -1.13
CA LEU A 85 -7.91 12.37 -0.42
C LEU A 85 -8.06 13.72 -1.14
N MET A 86 -7.98 13.75 -2.48
CA MET A 86 -8.20 14.98 -3.25
C MET A 86 -9.63 15.51 -3.11
N ASN A 87 -10.63 14.62 -3.17
CA ASN A 87 -12.03 14.99 -2.97
C ASN A 87 -12.28 15.53 -1.56
N GLU A 88 -11.68 14.88 -0.56
CA GLU A 88 -11.76 15.33 0.83
C GLU A 88 -11.09 16.69 1.04
N ASN A 89 -9.91 16.90 0.46
CA ASN A 89 -9.23 18.20 0.49
C ASN A 89 -10.07 19.31 -0.17
N ARG A 90 -10.71 19.04 -1.31
CA ARG A 90 -11.64 19.99 -1.96
C ARG A 90 -12.84 20.28 -1.06
N ARG A 91 -13.39 19.27 -0.38
CA ARG A 91 -14.48 19.43 0.58
C ARG A 91 -14.09 20.32 1.75
N VAL A 92 -12.93 20.05 2.38
CA VAL A 92 -12.39 20.85 3.49
C VAL A 92 -12.13 22.29 3.06
N LYS A 93 -11.58 22.51 1.86
CA LYS A 93 -11.37 23.86 1.32
C LYS A 93 -12.69 24.63 1.19
N ARG A 94 -13.71 24.03 0.58
CA ARG A 94 -15.05 24.65 0.46
C ARG A 94 -15.63 25.02 1.83
N MET A 95 -15.56 24.12 2.82
CA MET A 95 -16.04 24.42 4.18
C MET A 95 -15.29 25.58 4.84
N ARG A 96 -13.98 25.73 4.58
CA ARG A 96 -13.20 26.87 5.10
C ARG A 96 -13.61 28.18 4.43
N ASP A 97 -13.81 28.15 3.11
CA ASP A 97 -14.26 29.31 2.34
C ASP A 97 -15.67 29.75 2.80
N ASP A 98 -16.59 28.80 2.99
CA ASP A 98 -17.94 29.06 3.51
C ASP A 98 -17.89 29.70 4.91
N ARG A 99 -17.04 29.19 5.82
CA ARG A 99 -16.86 29.77 7.17
C ARG A 99 -16.28 31.18 7.11
N ALA A 100 -15.33 31.43 6.23
CA ALA A 100 -14.76 32.76 6.03
C ALA A 100 -15.84 33.73 5.51
N SER A 101 -16.64 33.32 4.53
CA SER A 101 -17.75 34.11 3.99
C SER A 101 -18.81 34.43 5.05
N VAL A 102 -19.19 33.46 5.88
CA VAL A 102 -20.13 33.68 7.00
C VAL A 102 -19.57 34.68 8.02
N ALA A 103 -18.29 34.55 8.39
CA ALA A 103 -17.65 35.47 9.33
C ALA A 103 -17.57 36.91 8.78
N VAL A 104 -17.33 37.09 7.47
CA VAL A 104 -17.33 38.40 6.81
C VAL A 104 -18.75 39.00 6.75
N ASN A 105 -19.75 38.20 6.36
CA ASN A 105 -21.15 38.66 6.29
C ASN A 105 -21.70 39.09 7.66
N ASN A 106 -21.40 38.35 8.73
CA ASN A 106 -21.81 38.72 10.08
C ASN A 106 -21.16 40.04 10.56
N ARG A 107 -19.94 40.34 10.10
CA ARG A 107 -19.23 41.58 10.43
C ARG A 107 -19.79 42.79 9.69
N VAL A 108 -20.30 42.60 8.47
CA VAL A 108 -20.97 43.65 7.68
C VAL A 108 -22.33 43.98 8.29
N ILE A 109 -23.14 42.96 8.63
CA ILE A 109 -24.48 43.15 9.18
C ILE A 109 -24.43 43.85 10.56
N GLY A 110 -23.45 43.51 11.41
CA GLY A 110 -23.24 44.17 12.71
C GLY A 110 -22.68 45.60 12.64
N ARG A 111 -22.30 46.10 11.46
CA ARG A 111 -21.82 47.49 11.25
C ARG A 111 -22.90 48.41 10.66
N THR A 112 -23.98 47.85 10.13
CA THR A 112 -25.12 48.56 9.54
C THR A 112 -26.35 48.59 10.47
N ALA A 113 -26.23 48.11 11.71
CA ALA A 113 -27.17 48.36 12.80
C ALA A 113 -26.58 49.44 13.73
#